data_AF-A0A1Q7MIZ1-F1
#
_entry.id   AF-A0A1Q7MIZ1-F1
#
_cell.length_a   1.000
_cell.length_b   1.000
_cell.length_c   1.000
_cell.angle_alpha   90.00
_cell.angle_beta   90.00
_cell.angle_gamma   90.00
#
_symmetry.space_group_name_H-M   'P 1'
#
loop_
_entity.id
_entity.type
_entity.pdbx_description
1 polymer ?
#
loop_
_entity_poly.entity_id
_entity_poly.type
_entity_poly.pdbx_seq_one_letter_code
_entity_poly.pdbx_strand_id
1 'polypeptide(L)'
;MRYLVRLANIQGYTPKDVKMMQEKIRELLGSEDKIGNLRISSSAIEFDLFAEPTHLNRPKSLLQAKISKVVTLRSIDPRASSRGKRETLQEGIDLFNQERFWEAHEALEEIWHPATGGERDVIQGLILTAAALVHYQKNEKAVCVSILGRAMEKLGTLDNFKGLDTKKLRAEIQQILKDNTPTLLQIEWVKTKTRAQPS
;
A
#
# COMPACT_ATOMS: atom_id res chain seq x y z
N MET A 1 18.71 6.01 10.68
CA MET A 1 17.24 6.22 10.70
C MET A 1 16.60 5.52 9.49
N ARG A 2 15.31 5.13 9.57
CA ARG A 2 14.57 4.50 8.44
C ARG A 2 13.76 5.55 7.68
N TYR A 3 13.89 5.55 6.36
CA TYR A 3 13.18 6.45 5.46
C TYR A 3 12.39 5.65 4.43
N LEU A 4 11.20 6.14 4.09
CA LEU A 4 10.46 5.69 2.92
C LEU A 4 10.98 6.47 1.71
N VAL A 5 11.47 5.76 0.71
CA VAL A 5 11.84 6.33 -0.59
C VAL A 5 10.84 5.86 -1.64
N ARG A 6 10.30 6.80 -2.43
CA ARG A 6 9.54 6.50 -3.63
C ARG A 6 10.18 7.21 -4.82
N LEU A 7 10.50 6.45 -5.85
CA LEU A 7 10.98 6.92 -7.14
C LEU A 7 9.86 6.78 -8.16
N ALA A 8 9.68 7.74 -9.06
CA ALA A 8 8.67 7.64 -10.10
C ALA A 8 8.95 6.46 -11.05
N ASN A 9 7.96 5.60 -11.29
CA ASN A 9 8.09 4.48 -12.21
C ASN A 9 7.74 4.88 -13.66
N ILE A 10 8.59 5.71 -14.26
CA ILE A 10 8.37 6.21 -15.64
C ILE A 10 8.83 5.22 -16.72
N GLN A 11 9.58 4.19 -16.32
CA GLN A 11 10.17 3.19 -17.24
C GLN A 11 9.32 1.92 -17.35
N GLY A 12 8.18 1.85 -16.64
CA GLY A 12 7.27 0.71 -16.72
C GLY A 12 7.78 -0.55 -16.03
N TYR A 13 8.59 -0.42 -14.98
CA TYR A 13 9.00 -1.56 -14.17
C TYR A 13 7.79 -2.24 -13.54
N THR A 14 7.88 -3.54 -13.34
CA THR A 14 6.82 -4.37 -12.78
C THR A 14 7.32 -5.09 -11.52
N PRO A 15 6.44 -5.75 -10.75
CA PRO A 15 6.90 -6.56 -9.62
C PRO A 15 7.97 -7.59 -10.00
N LYS A 16 8.00 -8.11 -11.24
CA LYS A 16 9.03 -9.05 -11.69
C LYS A 16 10.46 -8.47 -11.63
N ASP A 17 10.57 -7.14 -11.67
CA ASP A 17 11.84 -6.41 -11.69
C ASP A 17 12.38 -6.12 -10.29
N VAL A 18 11.67 -6.49 -9.22
CA VAL A 18 12.04 -6.19 -7.82
C VAL A 18 13.46 -6.63 -7.49
N LYS A 19 13.85 -7.86 -7.86
CA LYS A 19 15.18 -8.39 -7.55
C LYS A 19 16.29 -7.61 -8.26
N MET A 20 16.13 -7.38 -9.56
CA MET A 20 17.06 -6.59 -10.36
C MET A 20 17.18 -5.16 -9.83
N MET A 21 16.05 -4.51 -9.52
CA MET A 21 16.06 -3.14 -9.01
C MET A 21 16.72 -3.05 -7.63
N GLN A 22 16.51 -4.06 -6.78
CA GLN A 22 17.17 -4.13 -5.47
C GLN A 22 18.68 -4.27 -5.59
N GLU A 23 19.17 -5.10 -6.52
CA GLU A 23 20.60 -5.23 -6.81
C GLU A 23 21.18 -3.92 -7.35
N LYS A 24 20.52 -3.33 -8.35
CA LYS A 24 20.90 -2.05 -8.97
C LYS A 24 21.00 -0.90 -7.96
N ILE A 25 20.03 -0.77 -7.05
CA ILE A 25 20.04 0.30 -6.04
C ILE A 25 21.12 0.04 -4.99
N ARG A 26 21.34 -1.21 -4.57
CA ARG A 26 22.43 -1.54 -3.64
C ARG A 26 23.80 -1.23 -4.21
N GLU A 27 24.03 -1.58 -5.48
CA GLU A 27 25.28 -1.25 -6.17
C GLU A 27 25.48 0.27 -6.25
N LEU A 28 24.42 1.02 -6.60
CA LEU A 28 24.46 2.47 -6.72
C LEU A 28 24.78 3.18 -5.40
N LEU A 29 24.20 2.71 -4.28
CA LEU A 29 24.37 3.34 -2.97
C LEU A 29 25.62 2.84 -2.24
N GLY A 30 26.12 1.66 -2.58
CA GLY A 30 27.27 1.04 -1.92
C GLY A 30 26.95 0.50 -0.53
N SER A 31 27.98 0.39 0.32
CA SER A 31 27.88 -0.22 1.65
C SER A 31 27.45 0.74 2.77
N GLU A 32 27.53 2.05 2.53
CA GLU A 32 27.22 3.08 3.54
C GLU A 32 25.71 3.18 3.81
N ASP A 33 24.89 3.02 2.78
CA ASP A 33 23.43 3.08 2.86
C ASP A 33 22.84 1.69 2.60
N LYS A 34 21.94 1.24 3.48
CA LYS A 34 21.24 -0.06 3.29
C LYS A 34 19.84 0.17 2.76
N ILE A 35 19.38 -0.74 1.91
CA ILE A 35 17.98 -0.79 1.48
C ILE A 35 17.27 -2.06 1.92
N GLY A 36 15.99 -1.93 2.25
CA GLY A 36 15.10 -3.02 2.62
C GLY A 36 13.73 -2.90 1.95
N ASN A 37 12.96 -3.98 2.00
CA ASN A 37 11.56 -4.07 1.55
C ASN A 37 11.28 -3.29 0.25
N LEU A 38 11.85 -3.72 -0.87
CA LEU A 38 11.57 -3.08 -2.16
C LEU A 38 10.24 -3.58 -2.74
N ARG A 39 9.43 -2.65 -3.22
CA ARG A 39 8.11 -2.83 -3.84
C ARG A 39 8.08 -2.06 -5.15
N ILE A 40 7.43 -2.61 -6.17
CA ILE A 40 7.21 -1.92 -7.45
C ILE A 40 5.71 -1.87 -7.73
N SER A 41 5.17 -0.67 -7.83
CA SER A 41 3.80 -0.36 -8.24
C SER A 41 3.80 0.14 -9.68
N SER A 42 2.62 0.33 -10.27
CA SER A 42 2.51 0.93 -11.62
C SER A 42 3.11 2.34 -11.69
N SER A 43 3.14 3.06 -10.57
CA SER A 43 3.52 4.47 -10.50
C SER A 43 4.83 4.74 -9.76
N ALA A 44 5.34 3.80 -8.96
CA ALA A 44 6.51 4.01 -8.14
C ALA A 44 7.37 2.75 -7.89
N ILE A 45 8.68 2.96 -7.74
CA ILE A 45 9.60 2.04 -7.07
C ILE A 45 9.73 2.53 -5.64
N GLU A 46 9.35 1.72 -4.67
CA GLU A 46 9.34 2.06 -3.26
C GLU A 46 10.26 1.14 -2.46
N PHE A 47 11.03 1.69 -1.52
CA PHE A 47 11.89 0.90 -0.64
C PHE A 47 12.20 1.64 0.66
N ASP A 48 12.64 0.88 1.66
CA ASP A 48 13.21 1.43 2.88
C ASP A 48 14.66 1.80 2.65
N LEU A 49 15.03 3.03 3.00
CA LEU A 49 16.42 3.49 3.06
C LEU A 49 16.83 3.63 4.53
N PHE A 50 17.93 2.99 4.90
CA PHE A 50 18.56 3.11 6.20
C PHE A 50 19.82 3.96 6.05
N ALA A 51 19.73 5.20 6.53
CA ALA A 51 20.78 6.20 6.41
C ALA A 51 20.83 7.11 7.64
N GLU A 52 21.96 7.77 7.86
CA GLU A 52 22.07 8.84 8.85
C GLU A 52 21.40 10.12 8.35
N PRO A 53 20.68 10.89 9.21
CA PRO A 53 19.96 12.09 8.77
C PRO A 53 20.85 13.13 8.07
N THR A 54 22.10 13.26 8.50
CA THR A 54 23.09 14.18 7.90
C THR A 54 23.54 13.75 6.50
N HIS A 55 23.30 12.51 6.10
CA HIS A 55 23.83 11.92 4.87
C HIS A 55 22.79 11.69 3.76
N LEU A 56 21.54 12.16 3.90
CA LEU A 56 20.48 11.93 2.92
C LEU A 56 20.70 12.57 1.55
N ASN A 57 21.52 13.62 1.45
CA ASN A 57 21.73 14.35 0.20
C ASN A 57 22.40 13.49 -0.88
N ARG A 58 23.37 12.66 -0.49
CA ARG A 58 24.08 11.76 -1.41
C ARG A 58 23.16 10.68 -2.01
N PRO A 59 22.47 9.81 -1.24
CA PRO A 59 21.59 8.79 -1.80
C PRO A 59 20.47 9.42 -2.62
N LYS A 60 19.86 10.53 -2.16
CA LYS A 60 18.86 11.25 -2.95
C LYS A 60 19.40 11.69 -4.32
N SER A 61 20.59 12.27 -4.35
CA SER A 61 21.21 12.75 -5.59
C SER A 61 21.55 11.61 -6.55
N LEU A 62 22.12 10.52 -6.05
CA LEU A 62 22.45 9.33 -6.83
C LEU A 62 21.19 8.69 -7.45
N LEU A 63 20.13 8.51 -6.65
CA LEU A 63 18.87 7.94 -7.10
C LEU A 63 18.20 8.80 -8.19
N GLN A 64 18.16 10.12 -8.00
CA GLN A 64 17.62 11.05 -9.00
C GLN A 64 18.41 11.02 -10.31
N ALA A 65 19.74 10.93 -10.22
CA ALA A 65 20.61 10.97 -11.39
C ALA A 65 20.64 9.64 -12.18
N LYS A 66 20.49 8.50 -11.49
CA LYS A 66 20.76 7.17 -12.08
C LYS A 66 19.56 6.24 -12.17
N ILE A 67 18.51 6.48 -11.40
CA ILE A 67 17.33 5.60 -11.37
C ILE A 67 16.10 6.36 -11.89
N SER A 68 15.58 7.31 -11.12
CA SER A 68 14.40 8.11 -11.47
C SER A 68 14.18 9.24 -10.44
N LYS A 69 13.27 10.17 -10.76
CA LYS A 69 12.87 11.27 -9.87
C LYS A 69 12.40 10.73 -8.52
N VAL A 70 12.99 11.24 -7.44
CA VAL A 70 12.53 11.00 -6.07
C VAL A 70 11.26 11.80 -5.85
N VAL A 71 10.12 11.11 -5.72
CA VAL A 71 8.80 11.72 -5.47
C VAL A 71 8.45 11.70 -3.98
N THR A 72 9.06 10.82 -3.20
CA THR A 72 8.92 10.81 -1.75
C THR A 72 10.25 10.42 -1.12
N LEU A 73 10.66 11.18 -0.10
CA LEU A 73 11.75 10.84 0.82
C LEU A 73 11.35 11.39 2.18
N ARG A 74 10.85 10.53 3.07
CA ARG A 74 10.40 10.94 4.41
C ARG A 74 10.84 9.94 5.46
N SER A 75 11.13 10.42 6.66
CA SER A 75 11.39 9.52 7.79
C SER A 75 10.13 8.75 8.14
N ILE A 76 10.28 7.47 8.45
CA ILE A 76 9.21 6.66 9.06
C ILE A 76 9.40 6.81 10.57
N ASP A 77 8.63 7.71 11.19
CA ASP A 77 8.57 7.90 12.65
C ASP A 77 7.23 7.32 13.14
N PRO A 78 7.20 6.40 14.12
CA PRO A 78 6.00 5.74 14.62
C PRO A 78 5.02 6.66 15.40
N ARG A 79 4.99 7.97 15.15
CA ARG A 79 4.10 8.87 15.91
C ARG A 79 2.64 8.60 15.58
N ALA A 80 1.83 8.45 16.64
CA ALA A 80 0.38 8.41 16.57
C ALA A 80 -0.15 9.66 15.87
N SER A 81 -0.94 9.48 14.80
CA SER A 81 -1.61 10.61 14.16
C SER A 81 -2.80 11.06 15.01
N SER A 82 -2.99 12.36 15.19
CA SER A 82 -4.09 12.93 15.97
C SER A 82 -5.42 12.99 15.21
N ARG A 83 -5.56 12.17 14.16
CA ARG A 83 -6.65 12.24 13.18
C ARG A 83 -7.86 11.42 13.63
N GLY A 84 -9.04 11.84 13.17
CA GLY A 84 -10.29 11.16 13.49
C GLY A 84 -10.44 9.84 12.72
N LYS A 85 -11.14 8.86 13.31
CA LYS A 85 -11.33 7.51 12.71
C LYS A 85 -11.81 7.51 11.25
N ARG A 86 -12.70 8.45 10.88
CA ARG A 86 -13.24 8.57 9.52
C ARG A 86 -12.20 9.14 8.55
N GLU A 87 -11.41 10.11 8.99
CA GLU A 87 -10.34 10.72 8.20
C GLU A 87 -9.23 9.71 7.94
N THR A 88 -8.81 8.96 8.96
CA THR A 88 -7.83 7.88 8.81
C THR A 88 -8.33 6.76 7.88
N LEU A 89 -9.62 6.40 7.95
CA LEU A 89 -10.19 5.46 6.99
C LEU A 89 -10.12 6.01 5.56
N GLN A 90 -10.51 7.28 5.35
CA GLN A 90 -10.44 7.91 4.03
C GLN A 90 -9.01 7.90 3.48
N GLU A 91 -8.04 8.33 4.29
CA GLU A 91 -6.64 8.33 3.90
C GLU A 91 -6.14 6.92 3.57
N GLY A 92 -6.45 5.93 4.40
CA GLY A 92 -6.05 4.54 4.15
C GLY A 92 -6.57 4.03 2.79
N ILE A 93 -7.81 4.37 2.44
CA ILE A 93 -8.41 4.02 1.15
C ILE A 93 -7.78 4.81 -0.01
N ASP A 94 -7.51 6.10 0.17
CA ASP A 94 -6.86 6.93 -0.85
C ASP A 94 -5.43 6.44 -1.13
N LEU A 95 -4.68 6.08 -0.07
CA LEU A 95 -3.36 5.45 -0.17
C LEU A 95 -3.45 4.10 -0.89
N PHE A 96 -4.42 3.26 -0.54
CA PHE A 96 -4.65 1.98 -1.18
C PHE A 96 -4.88 2.14 -2.69
N ASN A 97 -5.76 3.06 -3.07
CA ASN A 97 -6.12 3.31 -4.47
C ASN A 97 -4.94 3.91 -5.28
N GLN A 98 -3.99 4.56 -4.61
CA GLN A 98 -2.71 5.03 -5.18
C GLN A 98 -1.62 3.94 -5.23
N GLU A 99 -1.96 2.69 -4.94
CA GLU A 99 -1.03 1.55 -4.82
C GLU A 99 0.04 1.75 -3.73
N ARG A 100 -0.23 2.58 -2.72
CA ARG A 100 0.64 2.77 -1.54
C ARG A 100 0.23 1.80 -0.45
N PHE A 101 0.21 0.51 -0.79
CA PHE A 101 -0.42 -0.52 0.04
C PHE A 101 0.23 -0.68 1.42
N TRP A 102 1.54 -0.48 1.54
CA TRP A 102 2.20 -0.49 2.85
C TRP A 102 1.73 0.68 3.72
N GLU A 103 1.68 1.90 3.19
CA GLU A 103 1.19 3.05 3.96
C GLU A 103 -0.31 2.96 4.27
N ALA A 104 -1.10 2.39 3.35
CA ALA A 104 -2.50 2.09 3.59
C ALA A 104 -2.68 1.09 4.74
N HIS A 105 -1.86 0.04 4.78
CA HIS A 105 -1.83 -0.93 5.87
C HIS A 105 -1.56 -0.24 7.21
N GLU A 106 -0.50 0.56 7.30
CA GLU A 106 -0.13 1.28 8.54
C GLU A 106 -1.25 2.23 8.98
N ALA A 107 -1.84 3.00 8.06
CA ALA A 107 -2.92 3.94 8.38
C ALA A 107 -4.17 3.21 8.90
N LEU A 108 -4.55 2.09 8.28
CA LEU A 108 -5.71 1.31 8.70
C LEU A 108 -5.48 0.59 10.04
N GLU A 109 -4.24 0.25 10.39
CA GLU A 109 -3.91 -0.29 11.71
C GLU A 109 -4.24 0.68 12.84
N GLU A 110 -4.05 2.00 12.66
CA GLU A 110 -4.38 3.02 13.67
C GLU A 110 -5.83 2.93 14.13
N ILE A 111 -6.77 2.70 13.21
CA ILE A 111 -8.22 2.61 13.51
C ILE A 111 -8.67 1.20 13.86
N TRP A 112 -7.86 0.18 13.55
CA TRP A 112 -8.12 -1.21 13.91
C TRP A 112 -7.86 -1.48 15.39
N HIS A 113 -6.76 -0.96 15.95
CA HIS A 113 -6.37 -1.14 17.35
C HIS A 113 -7.54 -0.86 18.32
N PRO A 114 -8.22 0.31 18.26
CA PRO A 114 -9.35 0.62 19.13
C PRO A 114 -10.71 0.06 18.64
N ALA A 115 -10.79 -0.59 17.47
CA ALA A 115 -12.04 -1.14 16.96
C ALA A 115 -12.43 -2.45 17.66
N THR A 116 -13.74 -2.72 17.73
CA THR A 116 -14.31 -3.94 18.32
C THR A 116 -15.41 -4.54 17.43
N GLY A 117 -15.77 -5.79 17.69
CA GLY A 117 -16.84 -6.49 16.96
C GLY A 117 -16.65 -6.52 15.44
N GLY A 118 -17.77 -6.50 14.70
CA GLY A 118 -17.74 -6.58 13.23
C GLY A 118 -17.01 -5.42 12.55
N GLU A 119 -16.91 -4.26 13.19
CA GLU A 119 -16.09 -3.16 12.67
C GLU A 119 -14.61 -3.55 12.63
N ARG A 120 -14.11 -4.18 13.70
CA ARG A 120 -12.73 -4.65 13.78
C ARG A 120 -12.43 -5.68 12.70
N ASP A 121 -13.36 -6.60 12.45
CA ASP A 121 -13.20 -7.63 11.42
C ASP A 121 -13.14 -7.03 10.01
N VAL A 122 -14.04 -6.11 9.66
CA VAL A 122 -14.01 -5.47 8.32
C VAL A 122 -12.73 -4.67 8.14
N ILE A 123 -12.30 -3.88 9.13
CA ILE A 123 -11.02 -3.15 9.05
C ILE A 123 -9.85 -4.14 8.90
N GLN A 124 -9.86 -5.26 9.62
CA GLN A 124 -8.85 -6.31 9.47
C GLN A 124 -8.85 -6.90 8.05
N GLY A 125 -10.01 -7.08 7.44
CA GLY A 125 -10.14 -7.50 6.04
C GLY A 125 -9.49 -6.50 5.06
N LEU A 126 -9.69 -5.19 5.29
CA LEU A 126 -9.03 -4.14 4.49
C LEU A 126 -7.51 -4.16 4.68
N ILE A 127 -7.03 -4.29 5.92
CA ILE A 127 -5.60 -4.41 6.27
C ILE A 127 -4.95 -5.62 5.59
N LEU A 128 -5.63 -6.79 5.63
CA LEU A 128 -5.15 -8.00 4.96
C LEU A 128 -5.14 -7.84 3.45
N THR A 129 -6.13 -7.15 2.87
CA THR A 129 -6.15 -6.84 1.43
C THR A 129 -4.95 -5.97 1.05
N ALA A 130 -4.64 -4.94 1.81
CA ALA A 130 -3.45 -4.10 1.60
C ALA A 130 -2.16 -4.93 1.73
N ALA A 131 -2.04 -5.74 2.78
CA ALA A 131 -0.89 -6.63 2.99
C ALA A 131 -0.69 -7.61 1.83
N ALA A 132 -1.77 -8.19 1.29
CA ALA A 132 -1.69 -9.07 0.14
C ALA A 132 -1.10 -8.36 -1.08
N LEU A 133 -1.52 -7.11 -1.34
CA LEU A 133 -1.02 -6.33 -2.47
C LEU A 133 0.40 -5.79 -2.25
N VAL A 134 0.85 -5.62 -1.01
CA VAL A 134 2.29 -5.45 -0.70
C VAL A 134 3.09 -6.64 -1.20
N HIS A 135 2.64 -7.87 -0.93
CA HIS A 135 3.29 -9.08 -1.43
C HIS A 135 3.23 -9.17 -2.97
N TYR A 136 2.13 -8.76 -3.59
CA TYR A 136 2.05 -8.64 -5.05
C TYR A 136 3.15 -7.72 -5.61
N GLN A 137 3.32 -6.53 -5.02
CA GLN A 137 4.37 -5.57 -5.42
C GLN A 137 5.80 -6.07 -5.20
N LYS A 138 5.98 -7.11 -4.38
CA LYS A 138 7.25 -7.81 -4.12
C LYS A 138 7.48 -9.02 -5.03
N ASN A 139 6.59 -9.28 -6.00
CA ASN A 139 6.57 -10.49 -6.83
C ASN A 139 6.23 -11.79 -6.08
N GLU A 140 5.60 -11.70 -4.91
CA GLU A 140 5.28 -12.83 -4.04
C GLU A 140 3.81 -13.26 -4.26
N LYS A 141 3.47 -13.65 -5.49
CA LYS A 141 2.08 -13.91 -5.92
C LYS A 141 1.36 -14.96 -5.08
N ALA A 142 2.01 -16.07 -4.75
CA ALA A 142 1.41 -17.12 -3.94
C ALA A 142 1.04 -16.63 -2.53
N VAL A 143 1.90 -15.78 -1.94
CA VAL A 143 1.65 -15.17 -0.63
C VAL A 143 0.49 -14.17 -0.72
N CYS A 144 0.43 -13.38 -1.79
CA CYS A 144 -0.69 -12.49 -2.09
C CYS A 144 -2.02 -13.24 -2.10
N VAL A 145 -2.15 -14.31 -2.90
CA VAL A 145 -3.39 -15.11 -2.99
C VAL A 145 -3.77 -15.71 -1.63
N SER A 146 -2.79 -16.26 -0.89
CA SER A 146 -3.02 -16.84 0.44
C SER A 146 -3.58 -15.80 1.43
N ILE A 147 -3.03 -14.58 1.46
CA ILE A 147 -3.52 -13.51 2.34
C ILE A 147 -4.88 -12.99 1.89
N LEU A 148 -5.16 -12.91 0.58
CA LEU A 148 -6.48 -12.54 0.07
C LEU A 148 -7.59 -13.51 0.52
N GLY A 149 -7.29 -14.81 0.64
CA GLY A 149 -8.23 -15.78 1.20
C GLY A 149 -8.64 -15.43 2.63
N ARG A 150 -7.67 -15.07 3.48
CA ARG A 150 -7.92 -14.61 4.87
C ARG A 150 -8.64 -13.26 4.91
N ALA A 151 -8.34 -12.37 3.96
CA ALA A 151 -9.04 -11.09 3.85
C ALA A 151 -10.53 -11.29 3.57
N MET A 152 -10.88 -12.24 2.69
CA MET A 152 -12.27 -12.60 2.35
C MET A 152 -13.08 -13.02 3.58
N GLU A 153 -12.50 -13.87 4.43
CA GLU A 153 -13.12 -14.31 5.68
C GLU A 153 -13.42 -13.13 6.62
N LYS A 154 -12.48 -12.18 6.71
CA LYS A 154 -12.60 -11.01 7.60
C LYS A 154 -13.53 -9.92 7.08
N LEU A 155 -13.64 -9.73 5.77
CA LEU A 155 -14.59 -8.79 5.17
C LEU A 155 -16.06 -9.17 5.43
N GLY A 156 -16.34 -10.41 5.85
CA GLY A 156 -17.67 -10.88 6.20
C GLY A 156 -18.68 -10.72 5.06
N THR A 157 -19.94 -10.45 5.39
CA THR A 157 -21.04 -10.39 4.42
C THR A 157 -21.65 -9.00 4.26
N LEU A 158 -21.16 -7.99 4.99
CA LEU A 158 -21.70 -6.62 4.91
C LEU A 158 -21.46 -6.03 3.52
N ASP A 159 -22.51 -5.63 2.81
CA ASP A 159 -22.37 -5.05 1.46
C ASP A 159 -21.82 -3.61 1.50
N ASN A 160 -21.97 -2.92 2.63
CA ASN A 160 -21.40 -1.60 2.86
C ASN A 160 -20.69 -1.52 4.21
N PHE A 161 -19.54 -0.83 4.24
CA PHE A 161 -18.87 -0.47 5.47
C PHE A 161 -18.48 1.01 5.48
N LYS A 162 -19.18 1.82 6.27
CA LYS A 162 -18.91 3.27 6.41
C LYS A 162 -18.86 4.02 5.08
N GLY A 163 -19.66 3.59 4.11
CA GLY A 163 -19.65 4.15 2.76
C GLY A 163 -18.79 3.39 1.75
N LEU A 164 -17.96 2.42 2.16
CA LEU A 164 -17.20 1.56 1.25
C LEU A 164 -18.07 0.46 0.65
N ASP A 165 -17.89 0.16 -0.63
CA ASP A 165 -18.51 -0.95 -1.34
C ASP A 165 -17.72 -2.25 -1.10
N THR A 166 -17.93 -2.83 0.08
CA THR A 166 -17.29 -4.08 0.50
C THR A 166 -17.82 -5.28 -0.28
N LYS A 167 -19.01 -5.19 -0.88
CA LYS A 167 -19.53 -6.19 -1.81
C LYS A 167 -18.67 -6.30 -3.06
N LYS A 168 -18.40 -5.15 -3.71
CA LYS A 168 -17.56 -5.10 -4.91
C LYS A 168 -16.15 -5.59 -4.60
N LEU A 169 -15.55 -5.12 -3.51
CA LEU A 169 -14.23 -5.59 -3.08
C LEU A 169 -14.18 -7.11 -2.91
N ARG A 170 -15.20 -7.70 -2.25
CA ARG A 170 -15.28 -9.16 -2.11
C ARG A 170 -15.40 -9.87 -3.47
N ALA A 171 -16.22 -9.36 -4.38
CA ALA A 171 -16.38 -9.97 -5.70
C ALA A 171 -15.05 -9.98 -6.48
N GLU A 172 -14.29 -8.88 -6.43
CA GLU A 172 -12.98 -8.78 -7.09
C GLU A 172 -11.95 -9.72 -6.46
N ILE A 173 -11.88 -9.77 -5.12
CA ILE A 173 -11.00 -10.72 -4.43
C ILE A 173 -11.40 -12.16 -4.77
N GLN A 174 -12.70 -12.49 -4.82
CA GLN A 174 -13.17 -13.83 -5.14
C GLN A 174 -12.75 -14.24 -6.55
N GLN A 175 -12.76 -13.31 -7.51
CA GLN A 175 -12.29 -13.55 -8.86
C GLN A 175 -10.78 -13.83 -8.88
N ILE A 176 -9.97 -13.07 -8.14
CA ILE A 176 -8.52 -13.33 -8.00
C ILE A 176 -8.26 -14.73 -7.41
N LEU A 177 -9.00 -15.11 -6.38
CA LEU A 177 -8.86 -16.43 -5.73
C LEU A 177 -9.23 -17.56 -6.70
N LYS A 178 -10.27 -17.37 -7.52
CA LYS A 178 -10.72 -18.34 -8.53
C LYS A 178 -9.69 -18.50 -9.64
N ASP A 179 -9.16 -17.39 -10.16
CA ASP A 179 -8.22 -17.38 -11.28
C ASP A 179 -6.77 -17.63 -10.84
N ASN A 180 -6.52 -17.64 -9.53
CA ASN A 180 -5.20 -17.71 -8.91
C ASN A 180 -4.20 -16.69 -9.49
N THR A 181 -4.73 -15.53 -9.90
CA THR A 181 -3.98 -14.51 -10.65
C THR A 181 -4.18 -13.16 -9.97
N PRO A 182 -3.20 -12.70 -9.17
CA PRO A 182 -3.27 -11.38 -8.54
C PRO A 182 -3.35 -10.25 -9.56
N THR A 183 -4.35 -9.41 -9.39
CA THR A 183 -4.52 -8.13 -10.09
C THR A 183 -4.60 -7.00 -9.08
N LEU A 184 -4.43 -5.76 -9.55
CA LEU A 184 -4.68 -4.60 -8.71
C LEU A 184 -6.17 -4.54 -8.34
N LEU A 185 -6.43 -4.14 -7.11
CA LEU A 185 -7.77 -3.89 -6.59
C LEU A 185 -7.93 -2.39 -6.35
N GLN A 186 -9.16 -1.92 -6.39
CA GLN A 186 -9.54 -0.57 -6.00
C GLN A 186 -10.70 -0.67 -5.02
N ILE A 187 -10.68 0.16 -3.98
CA ILE A 187 -11.76 0.22 -3.00
C ILE A 187 -12.61 1.43 -3.33
N GLU A 188 -13.86 1.18 -3.68
CA GLU A 188 -14.81 2.22 -4.07
C GLU A 188 -15.71 2.65 -2.91
N TRP A 189 -16.09 3.92 -2.95
CA TRP A 189 -17.16 4.46 -2.12
C TRP A 189 -18.49 4.28 -2.83
N VAL A 190 -19.52 3.83 -2.11
CA VAL A 190 -20.88 3.71 -2.63
C VAL A 190 -21.35 5.09 -3.09
N LYS A 191 -21.71 5.19 -4.37
CA LYS A 191 -22.27 6.41 -4.96
C LYS A 191 -23.58 6.74 -4.24
N THR A 192 -23.58 7.77 -3.41
CA THR A 192 -24.83 8.35 -2.94
C THR A 192 -25.50 9.02 -4.15
N LYS A 193 -26.72 8.59 -4.50
CA LYS A 193 -27.53 9.39 -5.44
C LYS A 193 -27.75 10.74 -4.76
N THR A 194 -27.09 11.79 -5.24
CA THR A 194 -27.47 13.16 -4.92
C THR A 194 -28.91 13.31 -5.38
N ARG A 195 -29.85 13.27 -4.44
CA ARG A 195 -31.24 13.62 -4.70
C ARG A 195 -31.19 15.11 -5.01
N ALA A 196 -31.29 15.47 -6.30
CA ALA A 196 -31.49 16.85 -6.70
C ALA A 196 -32.70 17.36 -5.90
N GLN A 197 -32.48 18.34 -5.02
CA GLN A 197 -33.59 19.06 -4.42
C GLN A 197 -34.21 19.91 -5.52
N PRO A 198 -35.52 19.80 -5.78
CA PRO A 198 -36.20 20.73 -6.66
C PRO A 198 -36.42 22.03 -5.87
N SER A 199 -35.86 23.12 -6.39
CA SER A 199 -36.34 24.48 -6.17
C SER A 199 -36.02 25.31 -7.40
#